data_AF-A0A1M3N588-F1
#
_entry.id   AF-A0A1M3N588-F1
#
_cell.length_a   1.000
_cell.length_b   1.000
_cell.length_c   1.000
_cell.angle_alpha   90.00
_cell.angle_beta   90.00
_cell.angle_gamma   90.00
#
_symmetry.space_group_name_H-M   'P 1'
#
loop_
_entity.id
_entity.type
_entity.pdbx_description
1 polymer ?
#
loop_
_entity_poly.entity_id
_entity_poly.type
_entity_poly.pdbx_seq_one_letter_code
_entity_poly.pdbx_strand_id
1 'polypeptide(L)'
;MDAVAIAGERPESGVRIQIERDKSRDDPPWTYAGAAHVPETSFPVTVTVDAAGEVTVGISPAPDSGQTPPADLAEKVRLIVRMAYRQAKADDEAPAWRIVRWRGEK
;
A
#
# COMPACT_ATOMS: atom_id res chain seq x y z
N MET A 1 -19.70 -23.30 12.68
CA MET A 1 -19.67 -21.85 12.42
C MET A 1 -18.47 -21.62 11.53
N ASP A 2 -18.67 -21.87 10.25
CA ASP A 2 -17.64 -21.80 9.22
C ASP A 2 -17.32 -20.33 8.97
N ALA A 3 -16.17 -19.89 9.48
CA ALA A 3 -15.62 -18.59 9.14
C ALA A 3 -15.30 -18.61 7.65
N VAL A 4 -16.14 -17.93 6.86
CA VAL A 4 -15.90 -17.71 5.44
C VAL A 4 -14.57 -16.96 5.32
N ALA A 5 -13.53 -17.65 4.85
CA ALA A 5 -12.26 -17.05 4.45
C ALA A 5 -12.50 -16.21 3.18
N ILE A 6 -13.07 -15.02 3.36
CA ILE A 6 -13.38 -14.07 2.28
C ILE A 6 -12.04 -13.50 1.77
N ALA A 7 -11.67 -13.88 0.54
CA ALA A 7 -10.52 -13.42 -0.25
C ALA A 7 -9.14 -13.59 0.43
N GLY A 8 -8.33 -14.50 -0.11
CA GLY A 8 -6.96 -14.71 0.35
C GLY A 8 -6.20 -13.38 0.48
N GLU A 9 -5.50 -13.20 1.59
CA GLU A 9 -4.68 -12.02 1.88
C GLU A 9 -3.71 -11.69 0.73
N ARG A 10 -3.30 -12.74 0.00
CA ARG A 10 -2.39 -12.70 -1.13
C ARG A 10 -3.13 -12.85 -2.46
N PRO A 11 -2.79 -12.04 -3.47
CA PRO A 11 -3.37 -12.17 -4.79
C PRO A 11 -2.83 -13.41 -5.52
N GLU A 12 -3.59 -13.97 -6.47
CA GLU A 12 -3.09 -15.03 -7.37
C GLU A 12 -2.07 -14.48 -8.39
N SER A 13 -2.15 -13.19 -8.73
CA SER A 13 -1.21 -12.47 -9.59
C SER A 13 -1.15 -10.98 -9.27
N GLY A 14 -0.03 -10.32 -9.56
CA GLY A 14 0.16 -8.89 -9.30
C GLY A 14 0.41 -8.53 -7.84
N VAL A 15 -0.15 -7.40 -7.38
CA VAL A 15 0.08 -6.82 -6.05
C VAL A 15 -1.21 -6.36 -5.38
N ARG A 16 -1.36 -6.67 -4.10
CA ARG A 16 -2.35 -6.06 -3.20
C ARG A 16 -1.62 -5.27 -2.14
N ILE A 17 -1.97 -4.00 -1.95
CA ILE A 17 -1.45 -3.21 -0.82
C ILE A 17 -2.51 -3.08 0.26
N GLN A 18 -2.06 -3.11 1.51
CA GLN A 18 -2.85 -2.78 2.69
C GLN A 18 -1.96 -1.94 3.60
N ILE A 19 -2.20 -0.63 3.61
CA ILE A 19 -1.44 0.33 4.42
C ILE A 19 -2.38 1.29 5.13
N GLU A 20 -1.96 1.73 6.31
CA GLU A 20 -2.74 2.59 7.20
C GLU A 20 -1.84 3.71 7.74
N ARG A 21 -2.41 4.91 7.89
CA ARG A 21 -1.81 6.02 8.63
C ARG A 21 -2.53 6.20 9.97
N ASP A 22 -1.91 6.95 10.87
CA ASP A 22 -2.58 7.40 12.08
C ASP A 22 -3.78 8.29 11.69
N LYS A 23 -4.97 7.87 12.14
CA LYS A 23 -6.24 8.58 11.89
C LYS A 23 -6.32 9.92 12.63
N SER A 24 -5.52 10.12 13.68
CA SER A 24 -5.48 11.37 14.45
C SER A 24 -4.65 12.47 13.80
N ARG A 25 -3.84 12.14 12.77
CA ARG A 25 -3.00 13.10 12.05
C ARG A 25 -3.52 13.37 10.66
N ASP A 26 -4.14 14.52 10.46
CA ASP A 26 -4.69 14.93 9.16
C ASP A 26 -3.80 15.93 8.40
N ASP A 27 -2.68 16.34 8.99
CA ASP A 27 -1.65 17.18 8.36
C ASP A 27 -0.59 16.37 7.58
N PRO A 28 -0.09 16.88 6.44
CA PRO A 28 1.07 16.32 5.78
C PRO A 28 2.37 16.57 6.56
N PRO A 29 3.40 15.71 6.42
CA PRO A 29 3.41 14.53 5.56
C PRO A 29 2.58 13.38 6.13
N TRP A 30 1.78 12.73 5.28
CA TRP A 30 1.00 11.56 5.65
C TRP A 30 1.87 10.31 5.54
N THR A 31 2.15 9.68 6.68
CA THR A 31 2.96 8.46 6.74
C THR A 31 2.06 7.24 6.96
N TYR A 32 2.23 6.26 6.08
CA TYR A 32 1.52 4.99 6.09
C TYR A 32 2.49 3.85 6.38
N ALA A 33 2.01 2.82 7.07
CA ALA A 33 2.70 1.56 7.25
C ALA A 33 1.76 0.39 6.97
N GLY A 34 2.32 -0.73 6.54
CA GLY A 34 1.56 -1.95 6.29
C GLY A 34 2.33 -2.91 5.41
N ALA A 35 1.65 -3.55 4.45
CA ALA A 35 2.25 -4.55 3.60
C ALA A 35 1.84 -4.43 2.13
N ALA A 36 2.74 -4.88 1.25
CA ALA A 36 2.43 -5.24 -0.12
C ALA A 36 2.48 -6.78 -0.25
N HIS A 37 1.35 -7.36 -0.63
CA HIS A 37 1.18 -8.80 -0.84
C HIS A 37 1.35 -9.12 -2.32
N VAL A 38 2.19 -10.09 -2.61
CA VAL A 38 2.34 -10.75 -3.90
C VAL A 38 1.95 -12.23 -3.73
N PRO A 39 1.83 -13.03 -4.81
CA PRO A 39 1.39 -14.41 -4.68
C PRO A 39 2.27 -15.24 -3.72
N GLU A 40 3.59 -15.02 -3.78
CA GLU A 40 4.55 -15.81 -3.02
C GLU A 40 4.66 -15.38 -1.55
N THR A 41 4.64 -14.08 -1.27
CA THR A 41 4.97 -13.53 0.05
C THR A 41 4.38 -12.13 0.27
N SER A 42 4.70 -11.53 1.41
CA SER A 42 4.35 -10.15 1.74
C SER A 42 5.59 -9.37 2.17
N PHE A 43 5.68 -8.13 1.72
CA PHE A 43 6.78 -7.22 2.05
C PHE A 43 6.26 -6.09 2.93
N PRO A 44 6.91 -5.78 4.07
CA PRO A 44 6.59 -4.61 4.85
C PRO A 44 6.83 -3.34 4.03
N VAL A 45 5.89 -2.42 4.08
CA VAL A 45 5.91 -1.17 3.32
C VAL A 45 5.72 0.02 4.25
N THR A 46 6.55 1.04 4.07
CA THR A 46 6.32 2.39 4.58
C THR A 46 6.14 3.35 3.41
N VAL A 47 5.16 4.25 3.50
CA VAL A 47 4.92 5.26 2.47
C VAL A 47 4.78 6.62 3.11
N THR A 48 5.41 7.63 2.53
CA THR A 48 5.24 9.02 2.93
C THR A 48 4.72 9.81 1.74
N VAL A 49 3.63 10.55 1.95
CA VAL A 49 3.05 11.48 0.98
C VAL A 49 3.21 12.90 1.51
N ASP A 50 3.91 13.77 0.78
CA ASP A 50 4.07 15.16 1.18
C ASP A 50 2.85 16.04 0.79
N ALA A 51 2.88 17.32 1.16
CA ALA A 51 1.81 18.27 0.85
C ALA A 51 1.64 18.51 -0.67
N ALA A 52 2.67 18.29 -1.48
CA ALA A 52 2.60 18.39 -2.94
C ALA A 52 1.98 17.13 -3.57
N GLY A 53 1.91 16.02 -2.82
CA GLY A 53 1.48 14.72 -3.30
C GLY A 53 2.62 13.87 -3.88
N GLU A 54 3.87 14.23 -3.60
CA GLU A 54 5.01 13.37 -3.91
C GLU A 54 5.06 12.20 -2.93
N VAL A 55 5.32 11.02 -3.47
CA VAL A 55 5.20 9.75 -2.77
C VAL A 55 6.58 9.09 -2.69
N THR A 56 7.06 8.88 -1.46
CA THR A 56 8.28 8.13 -1.15
C THR A 56 7.90 6.78 -0.55
N VAL A 57 8.51 5.70 -1.04
CA VAL A 57 8.19 4.32 -0.63
C VAL A 57 9.44 3.62 -0.11
N GLY A 58 9.36 3.09 1.11
CA GLY A 58 10.31 2.15 1.68
C GLY A 58 9.73 0.75 1.69
N ILE A 59 10.51 -0.24 1.24
CA ILE A 59 10.12 -1.66 1.29
C ILE A 59 11.23 -2.45 1.97
N SER A 60 10.86 -3.24 2.97
CA SER A 60 11.78 -4.14 3.66
C SER A 60 11.69 -5.56 3.07
N PRO A 61 12.75 -6.39 3.20
CA PRO A 61 12.68 -7.81 2.89
C PRO A 61 11.52 -8.50 3.61
N ALA A 62 11.03 -9.59 3.02
CA ALA A 62 9.98 -10.39 3.66
C ALA A 62 10.49 -10.93 5.01
N PRO A 63 9.76 -10.72 6.12
CA PRO A 63 10.24 -11.03 7.47
C PRO A 63 10.50 -12.53 7.68
N ASP A 64 9.70 -13.39 7.06
CA ASP A 64 9.77 -14.84 7.27
C ASP A 64 10.86 -15.53 6.43
N SER A 65 11.15 -15.01 5.23
CA SER A 65 12.05 -15.65 4.26
C SER A 65 13.33 -14.85 3.98
N GLY A 66 13.39 -13.59 4.37
CA GLY A 66 14.45 -12.66 3.97
C GLY A 66 14.45 -12.34 2.47
N GLN A 67 13.41 -12.73 1.74
CA GLN A 67 13.31 -12.48 0.30
C GLN A 67 13.37 -10.97 0.02
N THR A 68 14.19 -10.58 -0.94
CA THR A 68 14.27 -9.20 -1.42
C THR A 68 13.02 -8.85 -2.22
N PRO A 69 12.47 -7.62 -2.08
CA PRO A 69 11.32 -7.21 -2.88
C PRO A 69 11.63 -7.21 -4.39
N PRO A 70 10.63 -7.54 -5.24
CA PRO A 70 10.75 -7.35 -6.69
C PRO A 70 11.13 -5.91 -7.04
N ALA A 71 11.97 -5.74 -8.05
CA ALA A 71 12.57 -4.45 -8.40
C ALA A 71 11.54 -3.35 -8.72
N ASP A 72 10.39 -3.72 -9.27
CA ASP A 72 9.31 -2.82 -9.65
C ASP A 72 8.24 -2.59 -8.55
N LEU A 73 8.33 -3.32 -7.43
CA LEU A 73 7.31 -3.29 -6.38
C LEU A 73 7.15 -1.89 -5.78
N ALA A 74 8.26 -1.20 -5.51
CA ALA A 74 8.25 0.16 -4.96
C ALA A 74 7.51 1.14 -5.88
N GLU A 75 7.74 1.07 -7.19
CA GLU A 75 7.06 1.92 -8.16
C GLU A 75 5.58 1.55 -8.30
N LYS A 76 5.23 0.26 -8.26
CA LYS A 76 3.82 -0.18 -8.25
C LYS A 76 3.07 0.39 -7.04
N VAL A 77 3.63 0.27 -5.83
CA VAL A 77 3.06 0.84 -4.60
C VAL A 77 2.94 2.37 -4.73
N ARG A 78 4.00 3.04 -5.19
CA ARG A 78 4.03 4.48 -5.40
C ARG A 78 2.87 4.96 -6.28
N LEU A 79 2.66 4.30 -7.42
CA LEU A 79 1.57 4.64 -8.34
C LEU A 79 0.19 4.43 -7.72
N ILE A 80 -0.02 3.34 -6.97
CA ILE A 80 -1.29 3.08 -6.29
C ILE A 80 -1.60 4.18 -5.26
N VAL A 81 -0.63 4.53 -4.42
CA VAL A 81 -0.82 5.56 -3.38
C VAL A 81 -1.01 6.94 -4.00
N ARG A 82 -0.23 7.28 -5.04
CA ARG A 82 -0.38 8.54 -5.78
C ARG A 82 -1.77 8.68 -6.39
N MET A 83 -2.34 7.60 -6.94
CA MET A 83 -3.72 7.62 -7.47
C MET A 83 -4.75 7.81 -6.35
N ALA A 84 -4.59 7.14 -5.21
CA ALA A 84 -5.47 7.31 -4.06
C ALA A 84 -5.44 8.76 -3.52
N TYR A 85 -4.26 9.36 -3.42
CA TYR A 85 -4.09 10.77 -3.06
C TYR A 85 -4.77 11.71 -4.06
N ARG A 86 -4.54 11.49 -5.37
CA ARG A 86 -5.15 12.32 -6.43
C ARG A 86 -6.67 12.25 -6.42
N GLN A 87 -7.25 11.08 -6.13
CA GLN A 87 -8.69 10.91 -6.01
C GLN A 87 -9.23 11.74 -4.85
N ALA A 88 -8.67 11.59 -3.64
CA ALA A 88 -9.10 12.38 -2.48
C ALA A 88 -9.00 13.89 -2.73
N LYS A 89 -7.90 14.35 -3.35
CA LYS A 89 -7.73 15.76 -3.72
C LYS A 89 -8.76 16.24 -4.75
N ALA A 90 -9.15 15.40 -5.70
CA ALA A 90 -10.19 15.74 -6.67
C ALA A 90 -11.58 15.87 -6.03
N ASP A 91 -11.79 15.17 -4.91
CA ASP A 91 -13.03 15.17 -4.13
C ASP A 91 -13.02 16.21 -2.98
N ASP A 92 -11.97 17.05 -2.88
CA ASP A 92 -11.72 18.00 -1.77
C ASP A 92 -11.67 17.34 -0.38
N GLU A 93 -11.28 16.05 -0.34
CA GLU A 93 -11.15 15.26 0.88
C GLU A 93 -9.69 15.11 1.32
N ALA A 94 -9.50 14.89 2.62
CA ALA A 94 -8.20 14.48 3.15
C ALA A 94 -7.81 13.09 2.59
N PRO A 95 -6.51 12.79 2.41
CA PRO A 95 -6.08 11.46 1.98
C PRO A 95 -6.60 10.38 2.92
N ALA A 96 -7.14 9.30 2.35
CA ALA A 96 -7.75 8.22 3.11
C ALA A 96 -6.81 7.68 4.21
N TRP A 97 -7.33 7.47 5.41
CA TRP A 97 -6.52 6.94 6.52
C TRP A 97 -6.07 5.48 6.31
N ARG A 98 -6.80 4.73 5.47
CA ARG A 98 -6.51 3.35 5.09
C ARG A 98 -6.62 3.17 3.58
N ILE A 99 -5.62 2.53 2.98
CA ILE A 99 -5.57 2.23 1.55
C ILE A 99 -5.46 0.72 1.36
N VAL A 100 -6.51 0.12 0.80
CA VAL A 100 -6.54 -1.29 0.38
C VAL A 100 -6.86 -1.34 -1.11
N ARG A 101 -5.89 -1.74 -1.94
CA ARG A 101 -6.03 -1.73 -3.41
C ARG A 101 -5.33 -2.92 -4.05
N TRP A 102 -5.93 -3.43 -5.13
CA TRP A 102 -5.40 -4.50 -5.97
C TRP A 102 -4.93 -3.95 -7.31
N ARG A 103 -3.80 -4.46 -7.82
CA ARG A 103 -3.36 -4.27 -9.19
C ARG A 103 -2.82 -5.59 -9.76
N GLY A 104 -3.50 -6.16 -10.74
CA GLY A 104 -3.06 -7.38 -11.42
C GLY A 104 -1.82 -7.16 -12.27
N GLU A 105 -1.21 -8.25 -12.74
CA GLU A 105 -0.21 -8.20 -13.81
C GLU A 105 -0.89 -7.78 -15.12
N LYS A 106 -0.24 -6.87 -15.86
CA LYS A 106 -0.67 -6.43 -17.18
C LYS A 106 0.27 -7.01 -18.21
#